data_AF-A0A2S1LQN0-F1
#
_entry.id   AF-A0A2S1LQN0-F1
#
_cell.length_a   1.000
_cell.length_b   1.000
_cell.length_c   1.000
_cell.angle_alpha   90.00
_cell.angle_beta   90.00
_cell.angle_gamma   90.00
#
_symmetry.space_group_name_H-M   'P 1'
#
loop_
_entity.id
_entity.type
_entity.pdbx_description
1 polymer ?
#
loop_
_entity_poly.entity_id
_entity_poly.type
_entity_poly.pdbx_seq_one_letter_code
_entity_poly.pdbx_strand_id
1 'polypeptide(L)'
;MRYYTMLLLFCCTLTVTMVNGQSKDKLLFSENNYTVFQKAGTKTYYLKKGNKIVQKDLRFCLPVGNGLQVIDENGTMYFLDEKLKRKNTLEPIPILLCGTVADYELRIKETANHFIILQRETYFNRDGKIPPREIARISKKDADRVFFLNKKTVFNFTGDFNIGKMSKADPSIIAYIKDGRYFILNDPAHDDYDFIAFSQALAALKKGKLKGYYGLSAVKYTMLGRFDHYLAGIELPDGRKGYLDTEGNEYLNP
;
A
#
# COMPACT_ATOMS: atom_id res chain seq x y z
N MET A 1 -28.08 -76.32 -26.04
CA MET A 1 -26.68 -76.61 -25.66
C MET A 1 -25.95 -75.27 -25.65
N ARG A 2 -25.66 -74.66 -24.49
CA ARG A 2 -24.48 -74.89 -23.61
C ARG A 2 -23.17 -74.75 -24.43
N TYR A 3 -22.18 -73.88 -24.20
CA TYR A 3 -21.54 -73.27 -23.00
C TYR A 3 -20.86 -71.92 -23.41
N TYR A 4 -20.97 -70.81 -22.66
CA TYR A 4 -20.06 -70.26 -21.61
C TYR A 4 -18.57 -70.06 -21.95
N THR A 5 -18.12 -68.80 -22.04
CA THR A 5 -16.82 -68.27 -21.54
C THR A 5 -16.92 -66.73 -21.54
N MET A 6 -17.39 -66.06 -20.48
CA MET A 6 -16.64 -65.58 -19.30
C MET A 6 -15.27 -64.96 -19.62
N LEU A 7 -15.21 -63.64 -19.83
CA LEU A 7 -14.02 -62.85 -19.51
C LEU A 7 -14.43 -61.63 -18.68
N LEU A 8 -14.06 -61.71 -17.41
CA LEU A 8 -14.24 -60.72 -16.36
C LEU A 8 -12.93 -59.92 -16.32
N LEU A 9 -12.93 -58.67 -16.79
CA LEU A 9 -11.85 -57.73 -16.48
C LEU A 9 -12.42 -56.42 -15.97
N PHE A 10 -12.57 -56.45 -14.65
CA PHE A 10 -12.39 -55.35 -13.70
C PHE A 10 -11.71 -54.11 -14.30
N CYS A 11 -12.50 -53.11 -14.70
CA CYS A 11 -12.01 -51.74 -14.77
C CYS A 11 -12.79 -50.95 -13.73
N CYS A 12 -12.15 -50.80 -12.57
CA CYS A 12 -12.61 -50.03 -11.45
C CYS A 12 -13.21 -48.70 -11.90
N THR A 13 -14.43 -48.49 -11.45
CA THR A 13 -15.08 -47.19 -11.29
C THR A 13 -14.16 -46.23 -10.53
N LEU A 14 -13.27 -45.54 -11.25
CA LEU A 14 -12.74 -44.26 -10.83
C LEU A 14 -13.81 -43.21 -11.10
N THR A 15 -14.89 -43.26 -10.30
CA THR A 15 -15.62 -42.05 -9.98
C THR A 15 -14.62 -41.18 -9.21
N VAL A 16 -13.85 -40.38 -9.94
CA VAL A 16 -13.18 -39.22 -9.39
C VAL A 16 -14.31 -38.38 -8.84
N THR A 17 -14.56 -38.52 -7.54
CA THR A 17 -15.27 -37.53 -6.76
C THR A 17 -14.42 -36.27 -6.88
N MET A 18 -14.69 -35.47 -7.92
CA MET A 18 -14.44 -34.05 -7.86
C MET A 18 -15.36 -33.55 -6.75
N VAL A 19 -14.89 -33.71 -5.51
CA VAL A 19 -15.24 -32.80 -4.43
C VAL A 19 -14.71 -31.47 -4.94
N ASN A 20 -15.56 -30.77 -5.69
CA ASN A 20 -15.48 -29.34 -5.83
C ASN A 20 -15.52 -28.84 -4.39
N GLY A 21 -14.33 -28.65 -3.80
CA GLY A 21 -14.18 -27.86 -2.60
C GLY A 21 -14.72 -26.50 -3.01
N GLN A 22 -16.01 -26.26 -2.73
CA GLN A 22 -16.60 -24.95 -2.88
C GLN A 22 -15.70 -24.06 -2.04
N SER A 23 -14.92 -23.23 -2.71
CA SER A 23 -14.10 -22.25 -2.03
C SER A 23 -15.10 -21.43 -1.21
N LYS A 24 -14.95 -21.49 0.11
CA LYS A 24 -15.85 -20.77 1.00
C LYS A 24 -15.50 -19.29 0.90
N ASP A 25 -16.52 -18.45 0.92
CA ASP A 25 -16.33 -17.00 1.01
C ASP A 25 -15.45 -16.69 2.23
N LYS A 26 -14.45 -15.83 2.04
CA LYS A 26 -13.48 -15.50 3.07
C LYS A 26 -14.05 -14.38 3.94
N LEU A 27 -14.25 -14.66 5.23
CA LEU A 27 -14.48 -13.62 6.23
C LEU A 27 -13.25 -12.70 6.30
N LEU A 28 -13.43 -11.41 6.07
CA LEU A 28 -12.35 -10.43 6.22
C LEU A 28 -12.30 -9.87 7.64
N PHE A 29 -13.45 -9.39 8.12
CA PHE A 29 -13.61 -8.85 9.46
C PHE A 29 -15.09 -8.83 9.86
N SER A 30 -15.34 -8.78 11.16
CA SER A 30 -16.67 -8.70 11.74
C SER A 30 -16.68 -7.64 12.83
N GLU A 31 -17.63 -6.72 12.70
CA GLU A 31 -17.93 -5.70 13.70
C GLU A 31 -19.24 -6.06 14.39
N ASN A 32 -19.56 -5.38 15.50
CA ASN A 32 -20.77 -5.65 16.29
C ASN A 32 -22.08 -5.65 15.46
N ASN A 33 -22.12 -4.89 14.36
CA ASN A 33 -23.34 -4.66 13.57
C ASN A 33 -23.30 -5.22 12.14
N TYR A 34 -22.15 -5.67 11.65
CA TYR A 34 -22.01 -6.16 10.28
C TYR A 34 -20.77 -7.03 10.10
N THR A 35 -20.77 -7.80 9.01
CA THR A 35 -19.67 -8.69 8.65
C THR A 35 -19.33 -8.51 7.17
N VAL A 36 -18.03 -8.43 6.85
CA VAL A 36 -17.56 -8.27 5.48
C VAL A 36 -16.93 -9.56 5.00
N PHE A 37 -17.36 -10.00 3.81
CA PHE A 37 -16.85 -11.20 3.17
C PHE A 37 -16.26 -10.85 1.80
N GLN A 38 -15.19 -11.55 1.44
CA GLN A 38 -14.70 -11.63 0.07
C GLN A 38 -15.28 -12.90 -0.58
N LYS A 39 -15.92 -12.73 -1.74
CA LYS A 39 -16.52 -13.82 -2.50
C LYS A 39 -15.44 -14.74 -3.06
N ALA A 40 -15.61 -16.04 -2.86
CA ALA A 40 -14.58 -17.02 -3.14
C ALA A 40 -14.18 -17.05 -4.62
N GLY A 41 -12.87 -17.16 -4.87
CA GLY A 41 -12.31 -17.10 -6.23
C GLY A 41 -12.40 -15.73 -6.91
N THR A 42 -12.83 -14.67 -6.21
CA THR A 42 -12.94 -13.31 -6.77
C THR A 42 -12.27 -12.26 -5.87
N LYS A 43 -12.09 -11.05 -6.40
CA LYS A 43 -11.75 -9.84 -5.63
C LYS A 43 -12.99 -8.96 -5.37
N THR A 44 -14.17 -9.57 -5.23
CA THR A 44 -15.41 -8.85 -4.91
C THR A 44 -15.86 -9.12 -3.49
N TYR A 45 -16.55 -8.15 -2.90
CA TYR A 45 -16.91 -8.14 -1.50
C TYR A 45 -18.42 -7.91 -1.31
N TYR A 46 -18.94 -8.41 -0.20
CA TYR A 46 -20.31 -8.14 0.22
C TYR A 46 -20.39 -7.97 1.74
N LEU A 47 -21.41 -7.24 2.20
CA LEU A 47 -21.65 -6.97 3.61
C LEU A 47 -22.91 -7.69 4.05
N LYS A 48 -22.86 -8.31 5.23
CA LYS A 48 -24.02 -8.87 5.92
C LYS A 48 -24.31 -8.10 7.21
N LYS A 49 -25.60 -7.93 7.51
CA LYS A 49 -26.11 -7.52 8.83
C LYS A 49 -26.98 -8.65 9.35
N GLY A 50 -26.47 -9.40 10.33
CA GLY A 50 -27.01 -10.71 10.67
C GLY A 50 -26.95 -11.64 9.45
N ASN A 51 -28.08 -12.23 9.07
CA ASN A 51 -28.15 -13.12 7.90
C ASN A 51 -28.49 -12.40 6.58
N LYS A 52 -28.75 -11.09 6.60
CA LYS A 52 -29.16 -10.33 5.41
C LYS A 52 -27.96 -9.69 4.73
N ILE A 53 -27.80 -9.91 3.43
CA ILE A 53 -26.86 -9.15 2.59
C ILE A 53 -27.43 -7.74 2.39
N VAL A 54 -26.65 -6.72 2.73
CA VAL A 54 -27.05 -5.30 2.66
C VAL A 54 -26.30 -4.50 1.60
N GLN A 55 -25.14 -4.98 1.18
CA GLN A 55 -24.34 -4.48 0.05
C GLN A 55 -23.67 -5.67 -0.62
N LYS A 56 -23.55 -5.66 -1.95
CA LYS A 56 -22.97 -6.76 -2.75
C LYS A 56 -22.14 -6.20 -3.90
N ASP A 57 -21.37 -7.07 -4.54
CA ASP A 57 -20.59 -6.78 -5.75
C ASP A 57 -19.63 -5.59 -5.60
N LEU A 58 -19.17 -5.34 -4.37
CA LEU A 58 -18.20 -4.29 -4.09
C LEU A 58 -16.84 -4.71 -4.62
N ARG A 59 -16.12 -3.76 -5.21
CA ARG A 59 -14.78 -3.96 -5.76
C ARG A 59 -13.68 -3.69 -4.75
N PHE A 60 -14.00 -2.94 -3.69
CA PHE A 60 -13.12 -2.63 -2.57
C PHE A 60 -13.95 -2.44 -1.31
N CYS A 61 -13.47 -2.91 -0.16
CA CYS A 61 -14.12 -2.71 1.13
C CYS A 61 -13.10 -2.89 2.27
N LEU A 62 -12.68 -1.80 2.89
CA LEU A 62 -11.79 -1.82 4.06
C LEU A 62 -12.31 -0.91 5.19
N PRO A 63 -12.06 -1.26 6.46
CA PRO A 63 -12.50 -0.46 7.60
C PRO A 63 -11.72 0.84 7.71
N VAL A 64 -12.42 1.96 7.85
CA VAL A 64 -11.84 3.30 8.05
C VAL A 64 -12.54 3.93 9.23
N GLY A 65 -11.80 4.23 10.30
CA GLY A 65 -12.39 4.73 11.53
C GLY A 65 -13.50 3.79 12.03
N ASN A 66 -14.67 4.33 12.36
CA ASN A 66 -15.84 3.54 12.80
C ASN A 66 -16.70 3.03 11.62
N GLY A 67 -16.21 3.15 10.39
CA GLY A 67 -16.97 2.86 9.18
C GLY A 67 -16.14 2.08 8.16
N LEU A 68 -16.54 2.20 6.90
CA LEU A 68 -15.93 1.51 5.76
C LEU A 68 -15.65 2.51 4.65
N GLN A 69 -14.53 2.34 3.96
CA GLN A 69 -14.31 2.88 2.62
C GLN A 69 -14.60 1.79 1.60
N VAL A 70 -15.44 2.09 0.61
CA VAL A 70 -15.89 1.12 -0.40
C VAL A 70 -15.78 1.67 -1.81
N ILE A 71 -15.60 0.77 -2.78
CA ILE A 71 -15.84 1.03 -4.21
C ILE A 71 -16.93 0.05 -4.65
N ASP A 72 -18.02 0.56 -5.20
CA ASP A 72 -19.10 -0.28 -5.74
C ASP A 72 -18.79 -0.87 -7.11
N GLU A 73 -19.74 -1.65 -7.65
CA GLU A 73 -19.62 -2.27 -8.99
C GLU A 73 -19.43 -1.25 -10.11
N ASN A 74 -19.92 -0.02 -9.94
CA ASN A 74 -19.84 1.07 -10.90
C ASN A 74 -18.55 1.90 -10.75
N GLY A 75 -17.65 1.53 -9.83
CA GLY A 75 -16.43 2.29 -9.57
C GLY A 75 -16.64 3.55 -8.71
N THR A 76 -17.81 3.72 -8.10
CA THR A 76 -18.07 4.88 -7.23
C THR A 76 -17.48 4.62 -5.85
N MET A 77 -16.52 5.46 -5.44
CA MET A 77 -15.99 5.45 -4.08
C MET A 77 -16.92 6.24 -3.13
N TYR A 78 -17.20 5.68 -1.98
CA TYR A 78 -17.88 6.36 -0.89
C TYR A 78 -17.56 5.70 0.46
N PHE A 79 -18.05 6.32 1.53
CA PHE A 79 -17.91 5.79 2.86
C PHE A 79 -19.25 5.27 3.41
N LEU A 80 -19.20 4.29 4.29
CA LEU A 80 -20.32 3.83 5.09
C LEU A 80 -20.00 4.07 6.57
N ASP A 81 -20.91 4.70 7.31
CA ASP A 81 -20.75 4.83 8.77
C ASP A 81 -21.00 3.50 9.51
N GLU A 82 -20.87 3.49 10.84
CA GLU A 82 -21.11 2.33 11.72
C GLU A 82 -22.52 1.71 11.58
N LYS A 83 -23.48 2.47 11.02
CA LYS A 83 -24.86 2.07 10.76
C LYS A 83 -25.08 1.70 9.29
N LEU A 84 -24.01 1.64 8.50
CA LEU A 84 -23.98 1.38 7.06
C LEU A 84 -24.73 2.42 6.23
N LYS A 85 -24.77 3.68 6.69
CA LYS A 85 -25.30 4.79 5.91
C LYS A 85 -24.17 5.45 5.12
N ARG A 86 -24.46 5.80 3.87
CA ARG A 86 -23.50 6.47 2.98
C ARG A 86 -23.09 7.84 3.54
N LYS A 87 -21.80 8.13 3.47
CA LYS A 87 -21.16 9.39 3.85
C LYS A 87 -20.15 9.80 2.78
N ASN A 88 -19.88 11.10 2.73
CA ASN A 88 -18.85 11.66 1.83
C ASN A 88 -17.46 11.65 2.48
N THR A 89 -17.39 11.61 3.81
CA THR A 89 -16.15 11.54 4.59
C THR A 89 -16.40 10.71 5.85
N LEU A 90 -15.34 10.15 6.42
CA LEU A 90 -15.34 9.61 7.78
C LEU A 90 -14.29 10.35 8.59
N GLU A 91 -14.61 10.63 9.84
CA GLU A 91 -13.62 11.15 10.77
C GLU A 91 -12.60 10.03 11.06
N PRO A 92 -11.29 10.32 11.00
CA PRO A 92 -10.29 9.36 11.42
C PRO A 92 -10.47 9.06 12.91
N ILE A 93 -10.39 7.78 13.30
CA ILE A 93 -10.27 7.44 14.72
C ILE A 93 -8.87 7.86 15.18
N PRO A 94 -8.75 8.60 16.30
CA PRO A 94 -7.46 8.83 16.92
C PRO A 94 -6.81 7.49 17.26
N ILE A 95 -5.68 7.17 16.64
CA ILE A 95 -4.90 5.99 17.02
C ILE A 95 -4.29 6.29 18.39
N LEU A 96 -4.88 5.72 19.43
CA LEU A 96 -4.33 5.77 20.79
C LEU A 96 -3.23 4.73 20.89
N LEU A 97 -1.98 5.20 20.81
CA LEU A 97 -0.82 4.37 21.04
C LEU A 97 -0.44 4.43 22.52
N CYS A 98 -0.42 3.27 23.16
CA CYS A 98 0.15 3.11 24.49
C CYS A 98 1.46 2.32 24.35
N GLY A 99 2.57 2.92 24.78
CA GLY A 99 3.87 2.27 24.73
C GLY A 99 5.01 3.27 24.58
N THR A 100 6.20 2.81 24.94
CA THR A 100 7.44 3.54 24.69
C THR A 100 7.96 3.14 23.32
N VAL A 101 8.06 4.08 22.39
CA VAL A 101 8.55 3.82 21.03
C VAL A 101 9.88 4.51 20.82
N ALA A 102 10.75 3.87 20.04
CA ALA A 102 12.05 4.44 19.71
C ALA A 102 11.87 5.68 18.83
N ASP A 103 12.73 6.68 19.04
CA ASP A 103 12.82 7.85 18.18
C ASP A 103 14.11 7.76 17.37
N TYR A 104 14.05 8.20 16.12
CA TYR A 104 15.18 8.16 15.21
C TYR A 104 15.41 9.54 14.58
N GLU A 105 16.68 9.90 14.43
CA GLU A 105 17.14 11.02 13.61
C GLU A 105 17.96 10.48 12.43
N LEU A 106 17.60 10.90 11.22
CA LEU A 106 18.47 10.84 10.04
C LEU A 106 19.15 12.18 9.82
N ARG A 107 20.43 12.14 9.45
CA ARG A 107 21.23 13.33 9.14
C ARG A 107 22.15 13.09 7.95
N ILE A 108 22.19 14.06 7.05
CA ILE A 108 23.19 14.13 5.97
C ILE A 108 24.33 15.02 6.44
N LYS A 109 25.53 14.44 6.56
CA LYS A 109 26.78 15.15 6.83
C LYS A 109 27.55 15.32 5.52
N GLU A 110 27.78 16.57 5.14
CA GLU A 110 28.63 16.87 3.99
C GLU A 110 30.11 16.88 4.37
N THR A 111 30.93 16.36 3.46
CA THR A 111 32.39 16.46 3.49
C THR A 111 32.88 17.10 2.19
N ALA A 112 34.20 17.19 2.01
CA ALA A 112 34.79 17.66 0.76
C ALA A 112 34.38 16.79 -0.45
N ASN A 113 34.28 15.47 -0.25
CA ASN A 113 34.12 14.51 -1.35
C ASN A 113 32.82 13.69 -1.31
N HIS A 114 32.10 13.71 -0.19
CA HIS A 114 30.96 12.81 0.03
C HIS A 114 29.82 13.48 0.80
N PHE A 115 28.61 12.98 0.58
CA PHE A 115 27.48 13.03 1.50
C PHE A 115 27.46 11.74 2.31
N ILE A 116 27.51 11.85 3.64
CA ILE A 116 27.45 10.72 4.56
C ILE A 116 26.08 10.74 5.24
N ILE A 117 25.32 9.66 5.11
CA ILE A 117 23.99 9.53 5.69
C ILE A 117 24.12 8.75 7.00
N LEU A 118 23.73 9.41 8.09
CA LEU A 118 23.82 8.90 9.44
C LEU A 118 22.41 8.68 10.01
N GLN A 119 22.25 7.61 10.78
CA GLN A 119 21.06 7.35 11.60
C GLN A 119 21.45 7.21 13.07
N ARG A 120 20.64 7.79 13.95
CA ARG A 120 20.79 7.64 15.40
C ARG A 120 19.43 7.39 16.04
N GLU A 121 19.36 6.46 16.98
CA GLU A 121 18.25 6.34 17.93
C GLU A 121 18.42 7.40 19.02
N THR A 122 17.37 8.15 19.34
CA THR A 122 17.40 9.33 20.23
C THR A 122 16.59 9.17 21.51
N TYR A 123 15.64 8.23 21.59
CA TYR A 123 14.79 8.05 22.77
C TYR A 123 15.46 7.20 23.86
N PHE A 124 16.00 6.04 23.52
CA PHE A 124 16.73 5.15 24.45
C PHE A 124 18.22 5.50 24.57
N ASN A 125 18.74 6.30 23.65
CA ASN A 125 20.12 6.79 23.62
C ASN A 125 20.19 8.33 23.76
N ARG A 126 19.42 8.89 24.71
CA ARG A 126 19.41 10.34 25.00
C ARG A 126 20.76 10.87 25.45
N ASP A 127 21.51 10.08 26.21
CA ASP A 127 22.85 10.43 26.69
C ASP A 127 23.93 10.39 25.60
N GLY A 128 23.60 9.86 24.41
CA GLY A 128 24.48 9.86 23.24
C GLY A 128 25.67 8.93 23.36
N LYS A 129 25.60 7.93 24.24
CA LYS A 129 26.67 6.94 24.38
C LYS A 129 26.83 6.06 23.15
N ILE A 130 25.75 5.81 22.41
CA ILE A 130 25.78 5.08 21.15
C ILE A 130 25.98 6.10 20.01
N PRO A 131 27.09 6.05 19.26
CA PRO A 131 27.34 6.97 18.16
C PRO A 131 26.36 6.73 16.99
N PRO A 132 26.10 7.74 16.15
CA PRO A 132 25.31 7.55 14.93
C PRO A 132 25.96 6.50 14.02
N ARG A 133 25.12 5.64 13.43
CA ARG A 133 25.52 4.65 12.44
C ARG A 133 25.49 5.28 11.04
N GLU A 134 26.54 5.08 10.26
CA GLU A 134 26.50 5.34 8.81
C GLU A 134 25.62 4.29 8.12
N ILE A 135 24.57 4.74 7.45
CA ILE A 135 23.63 3.87 6.71
C ILE A 135 23.83 3.96 5.20
N ALA A 136 24.42 5.04 4.71
CA ALA A 136 24.79 5.20 3.31
C ALA A 136 25.85 6.28 3.11
N ARG A 137 26.47 6.26 1.93
CA ARG A 137 27.45 7.24 1.48
C ARG A 137 27.29 7.47 -0.02
N ILE A 138 27.29 8.73 -0.43
CA ILE A 138 27.19 9.13 -1.84
C ILE A 138 28.36 10.06 -2.16
N SER A 139 29.08 9.81 -3.26
CA SER A 139 30.14 10.70 -3.74
C SER A 139 29.56 12.02 -4.24
N LYS A 140 30.23 13.14 -4.01
CA LYS A 140 29.88 14.45 -4.61
C LYS A 140 30.07 14.48 -6.13
N LYS A 141 30.70 13.45 -6.72
CA LYS A 141 30.72 13.25 -8.17
C LYS A 141 29.39 12.70 -8.70
N ASP A 142 28.67 11.95 -7.86
CA ASP A 142 27.47 11.20 -8.26
C ASP A 142 26.17 11.91 -7.84
N ALA A 143 26.27 12.91 -6.96
CA ALA A 143 25.16 13.74 -6.54
C ALA A 143 25.61 15.19 -6.31
N ASP A 144 24.76 16.13 -6.70
CA ASP A 144 24.93 17.55 -6.41
C ASP A 144 24.26 17.90 -5.07
N ARG A 145 23.16 17.21 -4.74
CA ARG A 145 22.36 17.42 -3.51
C ARG A 145 21.75 16.11 -3.03
N VAL A 146 21.60 15.95 -1.72
CA VAL A 146 20.95 14.79 -1.08
C VAL A 146 19.95 15.29 -0.04
N PHE A 147 18.79 14.65 0.08
CA PHE A 147 17.74 15.02 1.04
C PHE A 147 16.82 13.85 1.40
N PHE A 148 16.14 13.97 2.53
CA PHE A 148 15.12 13.02 2.99
C PHE A 148 13.70 13.42 2.52
N LEU A 149 12.70 12.65 2.94
CA LEU A 149 11.27 12.89 2.64
C LEU A 149 10.77 14.31 2.96
N ASN A 150 11.37 14.98 3.95
CA ASN A 150 11.00 16.35 4.29
C ASN A 150 11.72 17.42 3.42
N LYS A 151 12.46 16.99 2.39
CA LYS A 151 13.32 17.82 1.52
C LYS A 151 14.45 18.55 2.26
N LYS A 152 14.81 18.09 3.47
CA LYS A 152 15.88 18.64 4.29
C LYS A 152 16.99 17.60 4.49
N THR A 153 18.09 18.07 5.09
CA THR A 153 19.27 17.26 5.45
C THR A 153 19.16 16.60 6.82
N VAL A 154 18.07 16.85 7.56
CA VAL A 154 17.77 16.23 8.86
C VAL A 154 16.30 15.82 8.86
N PHE A 155 16.01 14.60 9.33
CA PHE A 155 14.64 14.09 9.41
C PHE A 155 14.46 13.24 10.67
N ASN A 156 13.47 13.58 11.48
CA ASN A 156 13.12 12.85 12.70
C ASN A 156 11.86 12.05 12.46
N PHE A 157 11.84 10.81 12.93
CA PHE A 157 10.69 9.91 12.85
C PHE A 157 10.69 8.95 14.04
N THR A 158 9.53 8.38 14.36
CA THR A 158 9.39 7.38 15.42
C THR A 158 9.40 5.98 14.82
N GLY A 159 9.66 4.95 15.64
CA GLY A 159 9.50 3.54 15.22
C GLY A 159 8.08 3.22 14.72
N ASP A 160 7.12 4.06 15.06
CA ASP A 160 5.71 3.97 14.69
C ASP A 160 5.37 4.78 13.43
N PHE A 161 6.36 5.21 12.64
CA PHE A 161 6.14 6.06 11.46
C PHE A 161 5.06 5.56 10.49
N ASN A 162 4.87 4.24 10.41
CA ASN A 162 3.89 3.59 9.54
C ASN A 162 2.69 3.00 10.29
N ILE A 163 2.49 3.35 11.56
CA ILE A 163 1.32 2.90 12.30
C ILE A 163 0.04 3.40 11.60
N GLY A 164 -0.93 2.50 11.51
CA GLY A 164 -2.16 2.69 10.75
C GLY A 164 -2.12 2.08 9.34
N LYS A 165 -0.97 1.60 8.85
CA LYS A 165 -0.81 0.90 7.54
C LYS A 165 -1.41 1.62 6.33
N MET A 166 -1.59 2.94 6.42
CA MET A 166 -2.21 3.71 5.33
C MET A 166 -1.24 3.97 4.17
N SER A 167 0.01 3.49 4.22
CA SER A 167 0.93 3.54 3.08
C SER A 167 2.15 2.64 3.28
N LYS A 168 2.82 2.30 2.17
CA LYS A 168 4.21 1.78 2.14
C LYS A 168 5.24 2.89 2.33
N ALA A 169 4.93 3.91 3.13
CA ALA A 169 5.89 4.98 3.40
C ALA A 169 7.14 4.39 4.07
N ASP A 170 8.31 4.93 3.72
CA ASP A 170 9.57 4.49 4.30
C ASP A 170 10.39 5.74 4.65
N PRO A 171 10.58 6.02 5.96
CA PRO A 171 11.30 7.20 6.41
C PRO A 171 12.78 7.18 6.00
N SER A 172 13.30 6.01 5.61
CA SER A 172 14.69 5.82 5.16
C SER A 172 14.93 6.16 3.68
N ILE A 173 13.88 6.55 2.93
CA ILE A 173 14.04 7.01 1.54
C ILE A 173 14.97 8.22 1.51
N ILE A 174 16.07 8.04 0.79
CA ILE A 174 17.07 9.06 0.50
C ILE A 174 16.95 9.40 -0.97
N ALA A 175 16.66 10.66 -1.28
CA ALA A 175 16.65 11.17 -2.64
C ALA A 175 17.87 12.04 -2.89
N TYR A 176 18.36 12.04 -4.12
CA TYR A 176 19.46 12.89 -4.54
C TYR A 176 19.18 13.51 -5.91
N ILE A 177 19.86 14.62 -6.19
CA ILE A 177 19.82 15.30 -7.48
C ILE A 177 21.19 15.18 -8.11
N LYS A 178 21.23 14.82 -9.39
CA LYS A 178 22.42 14.87 -10.23
C LYS A 178 22.07 15.45 -11.58
N ASP A 179 22.78 16.50 -11.99
CA ASP A 179 22.62 17.18 -13.29
C ASP A 179 21.15 17.59 -13.56
N GLY A 180 20.47 18.04 -12.51
CA GLY A 180 19.07 18.50 -12.55
C GLY A 180 18.02 17.37 -12.58
N ARG A 181 18.43 16.10 -12.54
CA ARG A 181 17.55 14.93 -12.47
C ARG A 181 17.47 14.42 -11.04
N TYR A 182 16.31 13.88 -10.66
CA TYR A 182 16.07 13.31 -9.33
C TYR A 182 16.25 11.80 -9.36
N PHE A 183 16.79 11.25 -8.28
CA PHE A 183 17.05 9.83 -8.09
C PHE A 183 16.69 9.42 -6.67
N ILE A 184 16.42 8.13 -6.47
CA ILE A 184 16.27 7.51 -5.16
C ILE A 184 17.44 6.57 -4.94
N LEU A 185 18.09 6.69 -3.78
CA LEU A 185 19.21 5.84 -3.41
C LEU A 185 18.72 4.40 -3.25
N ASN A 186 19.47 3.44 -3.81
CA ASN A 186 19.15 2.01 -3.81
C ASN A 186 17.83 1.64 -4.53
N ASP A 187 17.31 2.52 -5.39
CA ASP A 187 16.23 2.12 -6.32
C ASP A 187 16.74 0.98 -7.22
N PRO A 188 16.16 -0.23 -7.17
CA PRO A 188 16.62 -1.36 -7.99
C PRO A 188 16.60 -1.04 -9.49
N ALA A 189 15.65 -0.23 -9.95
CA ALA A 189 15.53 0.17 -11.33
C ALA A 189 16.57 1.23 -11.74
N HIS A 190 17.19 1.92 -10.76
CA HIS A 190 18.08 3.06 -10.97
C HIS A 190 17.47 4.14 -11.89
N ASP A 191 16.15 4.32 -11.79
CA ASP A 191 15.42 5.26 -12.63
C ASP A 191 15.68 6.71 -12.23
N ASP A 192 15.70 7.58 -13.25
CA ASP A 192 15.73 9.02 -13.10
C ASP A 192 14.34 9.63 -13.23
N TYR A 193 14.11 10.74 -12.54
CA TYR A 193 12.84 11.45 -12.50
C TYR A 193 13.02 12.96 -12.75
N ASP A 194 12.00 13.59 -13.33
CA ASP A 194 11.96 15.04 -13.48
C ASP A 194 11.78 15.73 -12.12
N PHE A 195 11.06 15.08 -11.21
CA PHE A 195 10.73 15.62 -9.90
C PHE A 195 10.30 14.51 -8.93
N ILE A 196 10.63 14.71 -7.65
CA ILE A 196 10.10 13.93 -6.53
C ILE A 196 9.39 14.87 -5.55
N ALA A 197 8.10 14.63 -5.34
CA ALA A 197 7.29 15.31 -4.33
C ALA A 197 7.04 14.37 -3.16
N PHE A 198 7.11 14.88 -1.93
CA PHE A 198 6.77 14.08 -0.76
C PHE A 198 5.42 14.55 -0.20
N SER A 199 4.48 13.63 -0.05
CA SER A 199 3.13 13.91 0.47
C SER A 199 2.64 12.71 1.25
N GLN A 200 2.10 12.92 2.46
CA GLN A 200 1.61 11.83 3.34
C GLN A 200 2.67 10.72 3.51
N ALA A 201 3.92 11.11 3.72
CA ALA A 201 5.07 10.21 3.85
C ALA A 201 5.39 9.34 2.62
N LEU A 202 4.69 9.52 1.49
CA LEU A 202 4.97 8.87 0.22
C LEU A 202 5.80 9.77 -0.70
N ALA A 203 6.64 9.16 -1.52
CA ALA A 203 7.36 9.82 -2.60
C ALA A 203 6.58 9.70 -3.92
N ALA A 204 5.94 10.78 -4.33
CA ALA A 204 5.32 10.92 -5.64
C ALA A 204 6.38 11.28 -6.68
N LEU A 205 6.49 10.44 -7.71
CA LEU A 205 7.45 10.52 -8.79
C LEU A 205 6.81 11.20 -10.00
N LYS A 206 7.60 11.95 -10.76
CA LYS A 206 7.18 12.53 -12.05
C LYS A 206 8.21 12.27 -13.14
N LYS A 207 7.76 11.78 -14.29
CA LYS A 207 8.57 11.62 -15.52
C LYS A 207 7.74 12.07 -16.72
N GLY A 208 8.16 13.14 -17.37
CA GLY A 208 7.35 13.88 -18.34
C GLY A 208 6.02 14.34 -17.76
N LYS A 209 4.92 13.92 -18.40
CA LYS A 209 3.55 14.19 -17.94
C LYS A 209 3.01 13.11 -16.99
N LEU A 210 3.77 12.03 -16.78
CA LEU A 210 3.34 10.86 -16.02
C LEU A 210 3.81 10.92 -14.57
N LYS A 211 3.05 10.27 -13.70
CA LYS A 211 3.20 10.25 -12.25
C LYS A 211 3.11 8.82 -11.73
N GLY A 212 3.71 8.59 -10.57
CA GLY A 212 3.65 7.33 -9.83
C GLY A 212 4.00 7.55 -8.35
N TYR A 213 3.87 6.51 -7.53
CA TYR A 213 4.35 6.49 -6.15
C TYR A 213 5.49 5.48 -6.03
N TYR A 214 6.65 5.92 -5.52
CA TYR A 214 7.79 5.05 -5.31
C TYR A 214 7.44 3.87 -4.39
N GLY A 215 7.89 2.67 -4.76
CA GLY A 215 7.60 1.42 -4.02
C GLY A 215 6.14 0.94 -4.10
N LEU A 216 5.26 1.66 -4.81
CA LEU A 216 3.83 1.37 -4.86
C LEU A 216 3.27 1.23 -6.27
N SER A 217 3.70 2.07 -7.23
CA SER A 217 3.21 2.01 -8.61
C SER A 217 4.24 2.51 -9.61
N ALA A 218 4.15 2.01 -10.85
CA ALA A 218 4.92 2.52 -11.97
C ALA A 218 4.53 3.98 -12.30
N VAL A 219 5.44 4.72 -12.93
CA VAL A 219 5.18 6.10 -13.41
C VAL A 219 4.37 6.07 -14.70
N LYS A 220 3.05 5.93 -14.58
CA LYS A 220 2.15 5.76 -15.73
C LYS A 220 0.87 6.60 -15.71
N TYR A 221 0.61 7.35 -14.64
CA TYR A 221 -0.64 8.10 -14.49
C TYR A 221 -0.51 9.55 -14.95
N THR A 222 -1.48 10.07 -15.70
CA THR A 222 -1.54 11.51 -16.05
C THR A 222 -2.03 12.33 -14.86
N MET A 223 -2.97 11.77 -14.08
CA MET A 223 -3.44 12.30 -12.80
C MET A 223 -3.17 11.27 -11.70
N LEU A 224 -2.56 11.73 -10.61
CA LEU A 224 -2.33 10.95 -9.41
C LEU A 224 -2.70 11.84 -8.22
N GLY A 225 -3.79 11.50 -7.56
CA GLY A 225 -4.30 12.17 -6.37
C GLY A 225 -3.51 11.78 -5.12
N ARG A 226 -3.80 12.47 -4.02
CA ARG A 226 -3.35 12.07 -2.68
C ARG A 226 -4.21 10.91 -2.19
N PHE A 227 -3.70 10.14 -1.24
CA PHE A 227 -4.49 9.10 -0.59
C PHE A 227 -5.55 9.76 0.30
N ASP A 228 -6.81 9.45 0.00
CA ASP A 228 -7.93 9.61 0.91
C ASP A 228 -8.20 8.25 1.55
N HIS A 229 -7.76 8.12 2.78
CA HIS A 229 -7.59 6.86 3.47
C HIS A 229 -6.76 5.82 2.70
N TYR A 230 -7.41 4.77 2.16
CA TYR A 230 -6.72 3.70 1.45
C TYR A 230 -6.62 3.92 -0.06
N LEU A 231 -7.28 4.94 -0.60
CA LEU A 231 -7.42 5.09 -2.05
C LEU A 231 -6.92 6.46 -2.52
N ALA A 232 -6.09 6.45 -3.57
CA ALA A 232 -5.72 7.63 -4.32
C ALA A 232 -6.40 7.60 -5.69
N GLY A 233 -7.04 8.70 -6.10
CA GLY A 233 -7.61 8.81 -7.44
C GLY A 233 -6.52 8.78 -8.50
N ILE A 234 -6.78 8.09 -9.62
CA ILE A 234 -5.85 7.96 -10.75
C ILE A 234 -6.53 8.22 -12.10
N GLU A 235 -5.74 8.64 -13.08
CA GLU A 235 -6.13 8.71 -14.50
C GLU A 235 -4.99 8.17 -15.37
N LEU A 236 -5.34 7.31 -16.32
CA LEU A 236 -4.41 6.75 -17.31
C LEU A 236 -4.31 7.65 -18.55
N PRO A 237 -3.28 7.47 -19.40
CA PRO A 237 -3.12 8.27 -20.62
C PRO A 237 -4.27 8.14 -21.63
N ASP A 238 -5.04 7.04 -21.57
CA ASP A 238 -6.23 6.81 -22.39
C ASP A 238 -7.51 7.44 -21.82
N GLY A 239 -7.42 8.18 -20.71
CA GLY A 239 -8.54 8.85 -20.06
C GLY A 239 -9.34 7.97 -19.09
N ARG A 240 -9.01 6.68 -18.96
CA ARG A 240 -9.65 5.82 -17.93
C ARG A 240 -9.27 6.32 -16.54
N LYS A 241 -10.28 6.37 -15.67
CA LYS A 241 -10.17 6.85 -14.28
C LYS A 241 -10.41 5.73 -13.30
N GLY A 242 -9.94 5.89 -12.07
CA GLY A 242 -10.19 4.92 -11.00
C GLY A 242 -9.44 5.27 -9.74
N TYR A 243 -9.10 4.24 -8.98
CA TYR A 243 -8.37 4.36 -7.73
C TYR A 243 -7.17 3.41 -7.67
N LEU A 244 -6.09 3.85 -7.02
CA LEU A 244 -4.94 3.06 -6.60
C LEU A 244 -5.02 2.85 -5.09
N ASP A 245 -4.92 1.61 -4.61
CA ASP A 245 -4.85 1.34 -3.17
C ASP A 245 -3.43 1.39 -2.60
N THR A 246 -3.33 1.30 -1.27
CA THR A 246 -2.07 1.34 -0.52
C THR A 246 -1.19 0.10 -0.69
N GLU A 247 -1.69 -0.95 -1.36
CA GLU A 247 -0.92 -2.14 -1.72
C GLU A 247 -0.39 -2.07 -3.16
N GLY A 248 -0.98 -1.22 -4.00
CA GLY A 248 -0.62 -0.99 -5.38
C GLY A 248 -1.62 -1.57 -6.39
N ASN A 249 -2.80 -2.02 -5.94
CA ASN A 249 -3.84 -2.51 -6.83
C ASN A 249 -4.63 -1.35 -7.46
N GLU A 250 -5.01 -1.53 -8.72
CA GLU A 250 -5.81 -0.55 -9.49
C GLU A 250 -7.27 -0.99 -9.62
N TYR A 251 -8.18 -0.06 -9.39
CA TYR A 251 -9.62 -0.22 -9.51
C TYR A 251 -10.15 0.80 -10.53
N LEU A 252 -10.03 0.46 -11.82
CA LEU A 252 -10.49 1.33 -12.92
C LEU A 252 -12.01 1.33 -13.05
N ASN A 253 -12.62 2.48 -13.26
CA ASN A 253 -14.06 2.59 -13.52
C ASN A 253 -14.42 1.84 -14.81
N PRO A 254 -15.58 1.15 -14.83
CA PRO A 254 -16.08 0.47 -16.03
C PRO A 254 -16.38 1.45 -17.18
#